data_AF-A0A959ECK1-F1
#
_entry.id   AF-A0A959ECK1-F1
#
_cell.length_a   1.000
_cell.length_b   1.000
_cell.length_c   1.000
_cell.angle_alpha   90.00
_cell.angle_beta   90.00
_cell.angle_gamma   90.00
#
_symmetry.space_group_name_H-M   'P 1'
#
loop_
_entity.id
_entity.type
_entity.pdbx_description
1 polymer ?
#
loop_
_entity_poly.entity_id
_entity_poly.type
_entity_poly.pdbx_seq_one_letter_code
_entity_poly.pdbx_strand_id
1 'polypeptide(L)'
;MHHYLTQLLSDIAAAKRTEAPPLPAEPASPFADAERYLHEAPTLALAQHCGLKAADFPPAERLTEAQQEAVAEALKEAYFTYGVSLALPEELPTALRYRFYIEALNEKCWVSDGGMTTIEYCEDGPESCPFGWRHCACLDDWLDKVEAIRNKPPADWTEEDYLEDCWLTAIQENDECRMALEQGNSPNKRYVLQLLADIEEARVRFCRAGGFIRLEEPEEDAPGAEYRPFLEWMDMPDAVFPPLERLAEPEAEALSYALLLLYGKDSLAVSLMAVSAPARYRQLVEHFTMPIRRVGEMQFLAPRGGFDFSRFPDLLEGL
;
A
#
# COMPACT_ATOMS: atom_id res chain seq x y z
N MET A 1 13.36 -23.49 -14.20
CA MET A 1 13.34 -22.70 -12.95
C MET A 1 14.33 -23.23 -11.91
N HIS A 2 14.33 -24.53 -11.60
CA HIS A 2 15.21 -25.11 -10.56
C HIS A 2 16.70 -24.69 -10.66
N HIS A 3 17.35 -24.88 -11.81
CA HIS A 3 18.76 -24.47 -12.01
C HIS A 3 19.00 -22.98 -11.75
N TYR A 4 18.08 -22.12 -12.21
CA TYR A 4 18.17 -20.68 -12.00
C TYR A 4 18.11 -20.35 -10.51
N LEU A 5 17.17 -20.95 -9.79
CA LEU A 5 17.01 -20.76 -8.36
C LEU A 5 18.23 -21.25 -7.57
N THR A 6 18.82 -22.39 -7.96
CA THR A 6 20.08 -22.88 -7.37
C THR A 6 21.21 -21.87 -7.53
N GLN A 7 21.34 -21.29 -8.73
CA GLN A 7 22.34 -20.25 -8.98
C GLN A 7 22.05 -18.99 -8.15
N LEU A 8 20.81 -18.51 -8.15
CA LEU A 8 20.40 -17.32 -7.39
C LEU A 8 20.70 -17.47 -5.89
N LEU A 9 20.38 -18.61 -5.29
CA LEU A 9 20.69 -18.88 -3.88
C LEU A 9 22.21 -18.94 -3.63
N SER A 10 22.98 -19.46 -4.59
CA SER A 10 24.44 -19.43 -4.53
C SER A 10 24.98 -17.99 -4.61
N ASP A 11 24.39 -17.15 -5.46
CA ASP A 11 24.79 -15.75 -5.62
C ASP A 11 24.48 -14.94 -4.36
N ILE A 12 23.30 -15.15 -3.75
CA ILE A 12 22.93 -14.54 -2.46
C ILE A 12 23.90 -14.99 -1.35
N ALA A 13 24.27 -16.27 -1.32
CA ALA A 13 25.24 -16.77 -0.34
C ALA A 13 26.63 -16.14 -0.54
N ALA A 14 27.05 -15.93 -1.79
CA ALA A 14 28.32 -15.27 -2.12
C ALA A 14 28.29 -13.76 -1.84
N ALA A 15 27.12 -13.14 -1.84
CA ALA A 15 26.92 -11.73 -1.51
C ALA A 15 26.96 -11.44 0.00
N LYS A 16 26.99 -12.45 0.87
CA LYS A 16 27.11 -12.25 2.32
C LYS A 16 28.45 -11.63 2.68
N ARG A 17 28.46 -10.65 3.59
CA ARG A 17 29.68 -10.07 4.14
C ARG A 17 30.36 -11.09 5.06
N THR A 18 31.53 -11.60 4.67
CA THR A 18 32.27 -12.63 5.43
C THR A 18 33.23 -12.06 6.47
N GLU A 19 33.70 -10.83 6.26
CA GLU A 19 34.67 -10.17 7.14
C GLU A 19 34.01 -8.99 7.84
N ALA A 20 34.24 -8.89 9.15
CA ALA A 20 33.97 -7.65 9.83
C ALA A 20 34.84 -6.57 9.16
N PRO A 21 34.25 -5.43 8.77
CA PRO A 21 35.00 -4.34 8.18
C PRO A 21 36.17 -3.97 9.10
N PRO A 22 37.35 -3.69 8.54
CA PRO A 22 38.51 -3.35 9.34
C PRO A 22 38.15 -2.15 10.21
N LEU A 23 38.37 -2.28 11.52
CA LEU A 23 38.17 -1.16 12.44
C LEU A 23 38.96 0.05 11.92
N PRO A 24 38.36 1.24 11.91
CA PRO A 24 39.05 2.44 11.47
C PRO A 24 40.36 2.61 12.26
N ALA A 25 41.43 2.99 11.56
CA ALA A 25 42.78 3.05 12.13
C ALA A 25 42.92 4.08 13.27
N GLU A 26 42.00 5.04 13.35
CA GLU A 26 41.82 5.93 14.48
C GLU A 26 40.46 5.67 15.10
N PRO A 27 40.31 5.72 16.44
CA PRO A 27 39.01 5.61 17.06
C PRO A 27 38.20 6.85 16.65
N ALA A 28 37.39 6.70 15.59
CA ALA A 28 36.26 7.57 15.39
C ALA A 28 35.51 7.67 16.73
N SER A 29 34.95 8.85 17.04
CA SER A 29 34.09 9.01 18.21
C SER A 29 33.17 7.78 18.31
N PRO A 30 32.99 7.16 19.48
CA PRO A 30 32.08 6.02 19.62
C PRO A 30 30.64 6.36 19.20
N PHE A 31 30.36 7.64 18.98
CA PHE A 31 29.08 8.17 18.49
C PHE A 31 29.10 8.58 17.01
N ALA A 32 30.23 8.49 16.28
CA ALA A 32 30.30 8.98 14.90
C ALA A 32 29.28 8.29 13.98
N ASP A 33 29.08 6.98 14.12
CA ASP A 33 28.05 6.25 13.37
C ASP A 33 26.63 6.67 13.76
N ALA A 34 26.39 6.96 15.05
CA ALA A 34 25.09 7.43 15.53
C ALA A 34 24.81 8.87 15.06
N GLU A 35 25.80 9.75 15.10
CA GLU A 35 25.71 11.12 14.59
C GLU A 35 25.46 11.11 13.08
N ARG A 36 26.17 10.26 12.33
CA ARG A 36 25.92 10.07 10.89
C ARG A 36 24.50 9.58 10.63
N TYR A 37 24.03 8.57 11.37
CA TYR A 37 22.68 8.06 11.25
C TYR A 37 21.60 9.14 11.51
N LEU A 38 21.84 10.01 12.49
CA LEU A 38 20.89 11.07 12.89
C LEU A 38 20.93 12.32 11.99
N HIS A 39 22.06 12.60 11.34
CA HIS A 39 22.26 13.87 10.63
C HIS A 39 22.45 13.73 9.12
N GLU A 40 22.77 12.54 8.62
CA GLU A 40 22.99 12.29 7.20
C GLU A 40 21.94 11.33 6.64
N ALA A 41 21.47 11.62 5.42
CA ALA A 41 20.65 10.68 4.67
C ALA A 41 21.54 9.62 4.00
N PRO A 42 21.14 8.35 3.98
CA PRO A 42 21.89 7.32 3.28
C PRO A 42 21.96 7.64 1.78
N THR A 43 23.13 7.43 1.17
CA THR A 43 23.36 7.77 -0.24
C THR A 43 23.36 6.56 -1.17
N LEU A 44 23.66 5.38 -0.62
CA LEU A 44 23.75 4.12 -1.35
C LEU A 44 22.53 3.24 -1.08
N ALA A 45 22.08 2.56 -2.13
CA ALA A 45 21.08 1.50 -2.02
C ALA A 45 21.72 0.21 -1.50
N LEU A 46 20.94 -0.65 -0.82
CA LEU A 46 21.42 -1.93 -0.30
C LEU A 46 22.06 -2.82 -1.38
N ALA A 47 21.51 -2.80 -2.61
CA ALA A 47 22.08 -3.44 -3.80
C ALA A 47 23.55 -3.09 -4.04
N GLN A 48 23.95 -1.85 -3.78
CA GLN A 48 25.31 -1.38 -4.01
C GLN A 48 26.28 -1.90 -2.95
N HIS A 49 25.77 -2.28 -1.77
CA HIS A 49 26.56 -2.89 -0.71
C HIS A 49 26.75 -4.40 -0.90
N CYS A 50 25.69 -5.12 -1.30
CA CYS A 50 25.71 -6.57 -1.45
C CYS A 50 26.01 -7.06 -2.88
N GLY A 51 25.96 -6.18 -3.87
CA GLY A 51 26.18 -6.53 -5.28
C GLY A 51 25.03 -7.28 -5.95
N LEU A 52 23.90 -7.47 -5.26
CA LEU A 52 22.67 -8.06 -5.80
C LEU A 52 21.80 -6.98 -6.45
N LYS A 53 21.04 -7.32 -7.50
CA LYS A 53 20.10 -6.39 -8.14
C LYS A 53 18.69 -6.96 -8.11
N ALA A 54 17.70 -6.12 -7.82
CA ALA A 54 16.29 -6.53 -7.82
C ALA A 54 15.85 -7.18 -9.15
N ALA A 55 16.41 -6.74 -10.28
CA ALA A 55 16.12 -7.29 -11.61
C ALA A 55 16.62 -8.73 -11.83
N ASP A 56 17.54 -9.23 -10.98
CA ASP A 56 18.04 -10.60 -11.02
C ASP A 56 17.06 -11.59 -10.33
N PHE A 57 15.95 -11.11 -9.78
CA PHE A 57 14.96 -11.93 -9.11
C PHE A 57 13.74 -12.16 -10.01
N PRO A 58 13.22 -13.39 -10.12
CA PRO A 58 12.05 -13.68 -10.92
C PRO A 58 10.79 -13.09 -10.26
N PRO A 59 9.76 -12.72 -11.03
CA PRO A 59 8.49 -12.33 -10.44
C PRO A 59 7.87 -13.48 -9.63
N ALA A 60 7.12 -13.16 -8.57
CA ALA A 60 6.66 -14.11 -7.56
C ALA A 60 5.80 -15.25 -8.17
N GLU A 61 5.02 -14.96 -9.21
CA GLU A 61 4.11 -15.92 -9.87
C GLU A 61 4.87 -17.02 -10.61
N ARG A 62 6.18 -16.86 -10.82
CA ARG A 62 7.06 -17.87 -11.44
C ARG A 62 7.71 -18.81 -10.43
N LEU A 63 7.51 -18.56 -9.14
CA LEU A 63 8.05 -19.35 -8.04
C LEU A 63 6.92 -20.03 -7.27
N THR A 64 7.20 -21.21 -6.73
CA THR A 64 6.33 -21.80 -5.71
C THR A 64 6.53 -21.08 -4.38
N GLU A 65 5.58 -21.14 -3.47
CA GLU A 65 5.69 -20.58 -2.11
C GLU A 65 6.98 -21.01 -1.40
N ALA A 66 7.31 -22.31 -1.41
CA ALA A 66 8.57 -22.81 -0.82
C ALA A 66 9.86 -22.23 -1.46
N GLN A 67 9.80 -21.82 -2.73
CA GLN A 67 10.93 -21.20 -3.42
C GLN A 67 11.03 -19.71 -3.08
N GLN A 68 9.90 -19.02 -2.98
CA GLN A 68 9.81 -17.64 -2.52
C GLN A 68 10.37 -17.52 -1.09
N GLU A 69 9.94 -18.41 -0.18
CA GLU A 69 10.41 -18.45 1.21
C GLU A 69 11.92 -18.71 1.28
N ALA A 70 12.44 -19.67 0.51
CA ALA A 70 13.86 -19.97 0.48
C ALA A 70 14.72 -18.77 0.03
N VAL A 71 14.23 -17.98 -0.94
CA VAL A 71 14.94 -16.77 -1.38
C VAL A 71 14.81 -15.64 -0.34
N ALA A 72 13.61 -15.46 0.24
CA ALA A 72 13.37 -14.46 1.27
C ALA A 72 14.28 -14.67 2.50
N GLU A 73 14.36 -15.89 3.01
CA GLU A 73 15.24 -16.21 4.15
C GLU A 73 16.73 -16.08 3.78
N ALA A 74 17.13 -16.45 2.56
CA ALA A 74 18.52 -16.25 2.12
C ALA A 74 18.88 -14.75 2.04
N LEU A 75 17.96 -13.90 1.55
CA LEU A 75 18.13 -12.44 1.52
C LEU A 75 18.18 -11.85 2.91
N LYS A 76 17.27 -12.25 3.81
CA LYS A 76 17.26 -11.85 5.22
C LYS A 76 18.61 -12.13 5.89
N GLU A 77 19.14 -13.34 5.73
CA GLU A 77 20.46 -13.69 6.25
C GLU A 77 21.57 -12.85 5.63
N ALA A 78 21.50 -12.58 4.33
CA ALA A 78 22.47 -11.72 3.67
C ALA A 78 22.42 -10.29 4.23
N TYR A 79 21.24 -9.68 4.34
CA TYR A 79 21.07 -8.33 4.86
C TYR A 79 21.54 -8.21 6.31
N PHE A 80 21.29 -9.25 7.11
CA PHE A 80 21.81 -9.32 8.48
C PHE A 80 23.34 -9.21 8.54
N THR A 81 24.07 -9.77 7.57
CA THR A 81 25.55 -9.61 7.51
C THR A 81 26.00 -8.18 7.25
N TYR A 82 25.14 -7.36 6.65
CA TYR A 82 25.32 -5.93 6.45
C TYR A 82 24.77 -5.09 7.62
N GLY A 83 24.31 -5.71 8.71
CA GLY A 83 23.68 -4.98 9.80
C GLY A 83 22.37 -4.33 9.36
N VAL A 84 21.63 -4.95 8.44
CA VAL A 84 20.33 -4.48 7.97
C VAL A 84 19.25 -5.53 8.28
N SER A 85 18.15 -5.09 8.87
CA SER A 85 16.91 -5.86 9.04
C SER A 85 15.73 -5.14 8.40
N LEU A 86 14.64 -5.86 8.14
CA LEU A 86 13.36 -5.28 7.70
C LEU A 86 12.33 -5.50 8.81
N ALA A 87 11.55 -4.47 9.12
CA ALA A 87 10.38 -4.60 10.01
C ALA A 87 9.18 -5.12 9.21
N LEU A 88 9.10 -6.44 9.04
CA LEU A 88 7.98 -7.12 8.38
C LEU A 88 7.10 -7.83 9.41
N PRO A 89 5.75 -7.81 9.27
CA PRO A 89 4.85 -8.63 10.07
C PRO A 89 5.15 -10.13 9.93
N GLU A 90 5.07 -10.89 11.03
CA GLU A 90 5.36 -12.33 11.03
C GLU A 90 4.40 -13.13 10.12
N GLU A 91 3.13 -12.71 10.09
CA GLU A 91 2.05 -13.36 9.34
C GLU A 91 1.91 -12.84 7.90
N LEU A 92 2.88 -12.05 7.42
CA LEU A 92 2.85 -11.54 6.05
C LEU A 92 2.94 -12.70 5.04
N PRO A 93 2.02 -12.78 4.04
CA PRO A 93 2.05 -13.80 3.00
C PRO A 93 3.42 -13.92 2.35
N THR A 94 3.88 -15.15 2.09
CA THR A 94 5.22 -15.42 1.56
C THR A 94 5.52 -14.65 0.26
N ALA A 95 4.54 -14.49 -0.62
CA ALA A 95 4.72 -13.71 -1.85
C ALA A 95 5.01 -12.22 -1.57
N LEU A 96 4.32 -11.63 -0.59
CA LEU A 96 4.57 -10.25 -0.16
C LEU A 96 5.93 -10.15 0.52
N ARG A 97 6.25 -11.04 1.47
CA ARG A 97 7.55 -11.09 2.14
C ARG A 97 8.71 -11.16 1.14
N TYR A 98 8.61 -12.07 0.17
CA TYR A 98 9.54 -12.20 -0.94
C TYR A 98 9.74 -10.89 -1.70
N ARG A 99 8.63 -10.23 -2.08
CA ARG A 99 8.65 -8.94 -2.78
C ARG A 99 9.35 -7.86 -1.95
N PHE A 100 9.02 -7.73 -0.67
CA PHE A 100 9.63 -6.74 0.23
C PHE A 100 11.15 -6.95 0.38
N TYR A 101 11.62 -8.20 0.53
CA TYR A 101 13.06 -8.46 0.56
C TYR A 101 13.75 -8.05 -0.73
N ILE A 102 13.14 -8.24 -1.90
CA ILE A 102 13.72 -7.81 -3.18
C ILE A 102 13.71 -6.29 -3.31
N GLU A 103 12.59 -5.65 -2.96
CA GLU A 103 12.44 -4.19 -3.01
C GLU A 103 13.45 -3.49 -2.10
N ALA A 104 13.78 -4.07 -0.94
CA ALA A 104 14.81 -3.57 -0.04
C ALA A 104 16.18 -3.39 -0.70
N LEU A 105 16.48 -4.09 -1.81
CA LEU A 105 17.71 -3.86 -2.58
C LEU A 105 17.78 -2.45 -3.17
N ASN A 106 16.64 -1.82 -3.45
CA ASN A 106 16.57 -0.46 -3.99
C ASN A 106 16.51 0.60 -2.88
N GLU A 107 16.26 0.19 -1.63
CA GLU A 107 16.17 1.11 -0.50
C GLU A 107 17.55 1.67 -0.14
N LYS A 108 17.59 2.98 0.07
CA LYS A 108 18.78 3.63 0.61
C LYS A 108 18.83 3.37 2.11
N CYS A 109 19.88 2.70 2.57
CA CYS A 109 20.02 2.35 3.97
C CYS A 109 21.44 2.61 4.47
N TRP A 110 21.56 2.88 5.76
CA TRP A 110 22.85 2.88 6.42
C TRP A 110 23.29 1.43 6.67
N VAL A 111 24.48 1.09 6.20
CA VAL A 111 25.19 -0.15 6.57
C VAL A 111 26.17 0.23 7.66
N SER A 112 25.95 -0.26 8.88
CA SER A 112 26.84 -0.03 10.02
C SER A 112 27.81 -1.19 10.21
N ASP A 113 28.98 -0.86 10.75
CA ASP A 113 30.02 -1.82 11.11
C ASP A 113 29.80 -2.40 12.52
N GLY A 114 28.94 -1.76 13.33
CA GLY A 114 28.77 -2.05 14.76
C GLY A 114 27.33 -2.01 15.28
N GLY A 115 26.33 -2.13 14.40
CA GLY A 115 24.92 -2.04 14.79
C GLY A 115 23.97 -2.69 13.79
N MET A 116 22.68 -2.51 14.04
CA MET A 116 21.60 -2.92 13.14
C MET A 116 20.78 -1.69 12.76
N THR A 117 20.55 -1.52 11.46
CA THR A 117 19.58 -0.58 10.91
C THR A 117 18.37 -1.37 10.44
N THR A 118 17.19 -0.97 10.90
CA THR A 118 15.94 -1.56 10.46
C THR A 118 15.31 -0.67 9.40
N ILE A 119 14.96 -1.24 8.25
CA ILE A 119 14.10 -0.59 7.27
C ILE A 119 12.66 -0.76 7.77
N GLU A 120 12.07 0.35 8.20
CA GLU A 120 10.69 0.46 8.62
C GLU A 120 9.84 0.93 7.44
N TYR A 121 8.80 0.18 7.13
CA TYR A 121 7.91 0.51 6.01
C TYR A 121 6.60 1.16 6.47
N CYS A 122 6.19 0.92 7.72
CA CYS A 122 4.90 1.39 8.23
C CYS A 122 5.02 2.85 8.70
N GLU A 123 4.17 3.73 8.18
CA GLU A 123 4.10 5.16 8.53
C GLU A 123 2.95 5.44 9.51
N ASP A 124 2.85 4.64 10.58
CA ASP A 124 1.90 4.87 11.69
C ASP A 124 0.40 4.79 11.37
N GLY A 125 -0.03 3.98 10.40
CA GLY A 125 -1.46 3.76 10.20
C GLY A 125 -1.84 2.65 9.21
N PRO A 126 -2.98 1.96 9.42
CA PRO A 126 -3.52 0.97 8.48
C PRO A 126 -3.95 1.57 7.12
N GLU A 127 -4.16 2.88 7.02
CA GLU A 127 -4.60 3.57 5.80
C GLU A 127 -3.52 3.64 4.72
N SER A 128 -2.27 3.84 5.13
CA SER A 128 -1.10 3.94 4.25
C SER A 128 -0.21 2.71 4.36
N CYS A 129 -0.62 1.71 5.14
CA CYS A 129 0.21 0.55 5.42
C CYS A 129 0.63 -0.16 4.12
N PRO A 130 1.94 -0.26 3.82
CA PRO A 130 2.41 -0.87 2.59
C PRO A 130 2.24 -2.39 2.56
N PHE A 131 1.85 -2.99 3.68
CA PHE A 131 1.50 -4.40 3.77
C PHE A 131 0.03 -4.67 3.43
N GLY A 132 -0.77 -3.62 3.23
CA GLY A 132 -2.22 -3.70 3.24
C GLY A 132 -2.75 -3.71 4.68
N TRP A 133 -3.97 -3.21 4.87
CA TRP A 133 -4.55 -3.03 6.21
C TRP A 133 -4.71 -4.36 6.97
N ARG A 134 -4.94 -5.47 6.27
CA ARG A 134 -5.05 -6.84 6.85
C ARG A 134 -3.76 -7.36 7.48
N HIS A 135 -2.63 -6.80 7.08
CA HIS A 135 -1.31 -7.20 7.58
C HIS A 135 -0.65 -6.06 8.36
N CYS A 136 -1.40 -5.00 8.68
CA CYS A 136 -0.88 -3.87 9.43
C CYS A 136 -0.76 -4.22 10.91
N ALA A 137 0.46 -4.14 11.46
CA ALA A 137 0.68 -4.34 12.89
C ALA A 137 0.03 -3.24 13.76
N CYS A 138 -0.24 -2.06 13.18
CA CYS A 138 -0.92 -0.96 13.87
C CYS A 138 -2.45 -1.10 13.88
N LEU A 139 -3.01 -2.15 13.26
CA LEU A 139 -4.46 -2.30 13.15
C LEU A 139 -5.11 -2.41 14.54
N ASP A 140 -4.52 -3.17 15.46
CA ASP A 140 -5.08 -3.37 16.81
C ASP A 140 -5.11 -2.06 17.61
N ASP A 141 -4.00 -1.33 17.67
CA ASP A 141 -3.92 -0.03 18.34
C ASP A 141 -4.92 0.97 17.73
N TRP A 142 -5.12 0.90 16.42
CA TRP A 142 -6.07 1.75 15.72
C TRP A 142 -7.52 1.35 16.00
N LEU A 143 -7.83 0.04 16.09
CA LEU A 143 -9.14 -0.46 16.51
C LEU A 143 -9.49 0.02 17.92
N ASP A 144 -8.54 -0.02 18.85
CA ASP A 144 -8.71 0.51 20.21
C ASP A 144 -9.01 2.02 20.19
N LYS A 145 -8.31 2.79 19.32
CA LYS A 145 -8.60 4.22 19.11
C LYS A 145 -10.04 4.44 18.64
N VAL A 146 -10.51 3.69 17.65
CA VAL A 146 -11.87 3.83 17.11
C VAL A 146 -12.93 3.36 18.10
N GLU A 147 -12.68 2.30 18.88
CA GLU A 147 -13.58 1.90 19.96
C GLU A 147 -13.71 3.00 21.02
N ALA A 148 -12.60 3.65 21.38
CA ALA A 148 -12.65 4.81 22.27
C ALA A 148 -13.48 5.96 21.69
N ILE A 149 -13.44 6.19 20.37
CA ILE A 149 -14.29 7.15 19.67
C ILE A 149 -15.78 6.77 19.78
N ARG A 150 -16.12 5.50 19.46
CA ARG A 150 -17.49 4.99 19.52
C ARG A 150 -18.12 5.07 20.91
N ASN A 151 -17.31 5.05 21.95
CA ASN A 151 -17.75 5.21 23.34
C ASN A 151 -18.05 6.67 23.74
N LYS A 152 -17.63 7.66 22.93
CA LYS A 152 -17.99 9.07 23.14
C LYS A 152 -19.44 9.32 22.69
N PRO A 153 -20.19 10.23 23.35
CA PRO A 153 -21.45 10.72 22.81
C PRO A 153 -21.26 11.32 21.40
N PRO A 154 -22.14 11.04 20.42
CA PRO A 154 -22.00 11.60 19.06
C PRO A 154 -21.91 13.14 19.00
N ALA A 155 -22.51 13.84 19.98
CA ALA A 155 -22.41 15.29 20.09
C ALA A 155 -20.99 15.81 20.41
N ASP A 156 -20.11 14.92 20.89
CA ASP A 156 -18.73 15.21 21.25
C ASP A 156 -17.74 14.74 20.18
N TRP A 157 -18.21 14.15 19.07
CA TRP A 157 -17.35 13.70 17.98
C TRP A 157 -16.77 14.90 17.24
N THR A 158 -15.46 14.86 16.99
CA THR A 158 -14.82 15.75 16.03
C THR A 158 -15.07 15.24 14.60
N GLU A 159 -14.77 16.07 13.60
CA GLU A 159 -14.76 15.63 12.20
C GLU A 159 -13.77 14.47 11.97
N GLU A 160 -12.59 14.53 12.60
CA GLU A 160 -11.60 13.46 12.55
C GLU A 160 -12.14 12.17 13.18
N ASP A 161 -12.77 12.25 14.35
CA ASP A 161 -13.39 11.10 15.02
C ASP A 161 -14.40 10.41 14.08
N TYR A 162 -15.22 11.20 13.39
CA TYR A 162 -16.21 10.70 12.43
C TYR A 162 -15.56 10.04 11.20
N LEU A 163 -14.52 10.65 10.63
CA LEU A 163 -13.78 10.10 9.49
C LEU A 163 -13.08 8.77 9.86
N GLU A 164 -12.50 8.68 11.05
CA GLU A 164 -11.87 7.47 11.58
C GLU A 164 -12.88 6.31 11.71
N ASP A 165 -14.04 6.59 12.31
CA ASP A 165 -15.13 5.59 12.45
C ASP A 165 -15.69 5.13 11.09
N CYS A 166 -15.89 6.08 10.18
CA CYS A 166 -16.37 5.78 8.84
C CYS A 166 -15.39 4.91 8.05
N TRP A 167 -14.10 5.22 8.13
CA TRP A 167 -13.08 4.46 7.44
C TRP A 167 -12.92 3.05 8.03
N LEU A 168 -13.05 2.88 9.35
CA LEU A 168 -13.12 1.54 9.97
C LEU A 168 -14.31 0.74 9.45
N THR A 169 -15.46 1.38 9.39
CA THR A 169 -16.67 0.73 8.87
C THR A 169 -16.45 0.27 7.43
N ALA A 170 -15.86 1.10 6.57
CA ALA A 170 -15.52 0.70 5.20
C ALA A 170 -14.55 -0.50 5.13
N ILE A 171 -13.58 -0.60 6.05
CA ILE A 171 -12.68 -1.75 6.15
C ILE A 171 -13.44 -3.02 6.54
N GLN A 172 -14.22 -2.95 7.62
CA GLN A 172 -14.97 -4.09 8.15
C GLN A 172 -15.94 -4.63 7.10
N GLU A 173 -16.70 -3.73 6.48
CA GLU A 173 -17.64 -4.06 5.41
C GLU A 173 -16.92 -4.61 4.16
N ASN A 174 -15.73 -4.09 3.82
CA ASN A 174 -14.92 -4.67 2.75
C ASN A 174 -14.54 -6.13 3.05
N ASP A 175 -14.14 -6.41 4.29
CA ASP A 175 -13.72 -7.74 4.72
C ASP A 175 -14.89 -8.73 4.71
N GLU A 176 -16.02 -8.34 5.29
CA GLU A 176 -17.24 -9.13 5.33
C GLU A 176 -17.74 -9.45 3.92
N CYS A 177 -17.77 -8.45 3.02
CA CYS A 177 -18.15 -8.64 1.62
C CYS A 177 -17.20 -9.60 0.89
N ARG A 178 -15.88 -9.50 1.15
CA ARG A 178 -14.88 -10.41 0.58
C ARG A 178 -15.09 -11.84 1.08
N MET A 179 -15.26 -12.03 2.38
CA MET A 179 -15.55 -13.35 2.97
C MET A 179 -16.84 -13.95 2.41
N ALA A 180 -17.91 -13.15 2.29
CA ALA A 180 -19.16 -13.58 1.70
C ALA A 180 -19.00 -14.00 0.24
N LEU A 181 -18.22 -13.26 -0.55
CA LEU A 181 -17.91 -13.60 -1.94
C LEU A 181 -17.08 -14.88 -2.07
N GLU A 182 -16.10 -15.08 -1.17
CA GLU A 182 -15.28 -16.29 -1.07
C GLU A 182 -16.10 -17.53 -0.69
N GLN A 183 -17.18 -17.37 0.07
CA GLN A 183 -18.08 -18.46 0.43
C GLN A 183 -19.20 -18.66 -0.61
N GLY A 184 -19.54 -17.60 -1.35
CA GLY A 184 -20.59 -17.60 -2.34
C GLY A 184 -20.28 -18.40 -3.62
N ASN A 185 -21.32 -18.60 -4.43
CA ASN A 185 -21.27 -19.28 -5.72
C ASN A 185 -21.64 -18.33 -6.88
N SER A 186 -20.97 -17.19 -6.95
CA SER A 186 -21.19 -16.26 -8.05
C SER A 186 -20.45 -16.70 -9.33
N PRO A 187 -21.04 -16.56 -10.53
CA PRO A 187 -20.35 -16.81 -11.79
C PRO A 187 -19.13 -15.91 -12.01
N ASN A 188 -19.08 -14.69 -11.43
CA ASN A 188 -17.93 -13.80 -11.57
C ASN A 188 -16.95 -13.85 -10.38
N LYS A 189 -17.18 -14.72 -9.39
CA LYS A 189 -16.38 -14.80 -8.14
C LYS A 189 -14.87 -14.71 -8.39
N ARG A 190 -14.34 -15.56 -9.27
CA ARG A 190 -12.89 -15.60 -9.55
C ARG A 190 -12.38 -14.27 -10.09
N TYR A 191 -13.16 -13.65 -10.99
CA TYR A 191 -12.80 -12.38 -11.60
C TYR A 191 -12.83 -11.24 -10.58
N VAL A 192 -13.90 -11.17 -9.78
CA VAL A 192 -14.07 -10.12 -8.77
C VAL A 192 -13.03 -10.23 -7.67
N LEU A 193 -12.72 -11.45 -7.18
CA LEU A 193 -11.66 -11.65 -6.19
C LEU A 193 -10.28 -11.26 -6.72
N GLN A 194 -9.99 -11.52 -8.00
CA GLN A 194 -8.75 -11.06 -8.62
C GLN A 194 -8.72 -9.53 -8.68
N LEU A 195 -9.80 -8.89 -9.12
CA LEU A 195 -9.88 -7.43 -9.18
C LEU A 195 -9.73 -6.78 -7.81
N LEU A 196 -10.30 -7.37 -6.76
CA LEU A 196 -10.12 -6.88 -5.38
C LEU A 196 -8.66 -6.95 -4.94
N ALA A 197 -7.94 -8.02 -5.29
CA ALA A 197 -6.50 -8.13 -5.04
C ALA A 197 -5.71 -7.09 -5.86
N ASP A 198 -6.06 -6.88 -7.13
CA ASP A 198 -5.41 -5.90 -8.00
C ASP A 198 -5.61 -4.45 -7.47
N ILE A 199 -6.81 -4.12 -6.97
CA ILE A 199 -7.11 -2.82 -6.33
C ILE A 199 -6.26 -2.64 -5.06
N GLU A 200 -6.18 -3.66 -4.22
CA GLU A 200 -5.39 -3.62 -2.98
C GLU A 200 -3.89 -3.46 -3.27
N GLU A 201 -3.36 -4.18 -4.26
CA GLU A 201 -1.98 -4.02 -4.69
C GLU A 201 -1.72 -2.64 -5.31
N ALA A 202 -2.63 -2.14 -6.13
CA ALA A 202 -2.56 -0.79 -6.68
C ALA A 202 -2.54 0.28 -5.58
N ARG A 203 -3.42 0.15 -4.56
CA ARG A 203 -3.43 1.02 -3.38
C ARG A 203 -2.09 1.03 -2.66
N VAL A 204 -1.55 -0.16 -2.37
CA VAL A 204 -0.26 -0.30 -1.68
C VAL A 204 0.87 0.38 -2.47
N ARG A 205 0.93 0.15 -3.79
CA ARG A 205 1.93 0.80 -4.66
C ARG A 205 1.76 2.31 -4.67
N PHE A 206 0.52 2.77 -4.74
CA PHE A 206 0.18 4.19 -4.73
C PHE A 206 0.60 4.87 -3.42
N CYS A 207 0.24 4.31 -2.26
CA CYS A 207 0.63 4.84 -0.94
C CYS A 207 2.15 4.88 -0.77
N ARG A 208 2.87 3.84 -1.21
CA ARG A 208 4.35 3.80 -1.18
C ARG A 208 5.01 4.88 -2.02
N ALA A 209 4.37 5.31 -3.09
CA ALA A 209 4.84 6.44 -3.90
C ALA A 209 4.49 7.80 -3.25
N GLY A 210 4.03 7.81 -1.99
CA GLY A 210 3.50 8.99 -1.31
C GLY A 210 2.10 9.39 -1.79
N GLY A 211 1.47 8.60 -2.65
CA GLY A 211 0.18 8.94 -3.24
C GLY A 211 -0.93 8.97 -2.20
N PHE A 212 -1.71 10.05 -2.18
CA PHE A 212 -2.99 10.12 -1.49
C PHE A 212 -3.99 10.91 -2.35
N ILE A 213 -5.27 10.59 -2.25
CA ILE A 213 -6.32 11.32 -2.96
C ILE A 213 -6.77 12.48 -2.07
N ARG A 214 -6.90 13.68 -2.64
CA ARG A 214 -7.55 14.82 -1.97
C ARG A 214 -8.45 15.54 -2.93
N LEU A 215 -9.71 15.66 -2.56
CA LEU A 215 -10.69 16.36 -3.36
C LEU A 215 -10.66 17.86 -3.03
N GLU A 216 -9.59 18.52 -3.44
CA GLU A 216 -9.48 19.97 -3.35
C GLU A 216 -9.70 20.60 -4.74
N GLU A 217 -10.25 21.81 -4.79
CA GLU A 217 -10.31 22.57 -6.04
C GLU A 217 -8.88 23.01 -6.43
N PRO A 218 -8.48 22.85 -7.69
CA PRO A 218 -7.16 23.29 -8.13
C PRO A 218 -6.97 24.80 -7.99
N GLU A 219 -5.98 25.22 -7.20
CA GLU A 219 -5.43 26.58 -7.23
C GLU A 219 -4.83 26.85 -8.62
N GLU A 220 -5.63 27.47 -9.51
CA GLU A 220 -5.30 27.95 -10.86
C GLU A 220 -4.55 26.98 -11.83
N ASP A 221 -4.46 27.37 -13.10
CA ASP A 221 -3.78 26.60 -14.14
C ASP A 221 -2.27 26.60 -13.92
N ALA A 222 -1.75 25.62 -13.17
CA ALA A 222 -0.34 25.30 -13.21
C ALA A 222 0.00 24.82 -14.64
N PRO A 223 0.78 25.59 -15.42
CA PRO A 223 1.03 25.23 -16.81
C PRO A 223 1.84 23.93 -16.88
N GLY A 224 1.32 22.95 -17.63
CA GLY A 224 1.98 21.65 -17.86
C GLY A 224 1.46 20.48 -17.00
N ALA A 225 0.42 20.68 -16.18
CA ALA A 225 -0.18 19.58 -15.45
C ALA A 225 -0.86 18.56 -16.38
N GLU A 226 -0.56 17.29 -16.18
CA GLU A 226 -1.13 16.20 -16.97
C GLU A 226 -2.43 15.70 -16.33
N TYR A 227 -3.46 15.53 -17.16
CA TYR A 227 -4.74 14.94 -16.76
C TYR A 227 -4.79 13.51 -17.31
N ARG A 228 -4.97 12.55 -16.40
CA ARG A 228 -5.18 11.14 -16.73
C ARG A 228 -6.23 10.55 -15.79
N PRO A 229 -6.96 9.50 -16.19
CA PRO A 229 -7.79 8.72 -15.27
C PRO A 229 -7.01 8.32 -14.01
N PHE A 230 -7.66 8.28 -12.84
CA PHE A 230 -7.00 7.82 -11.61
C PHE A 230 -6.46 6.41 -11.73
N LEU A 231 -7.19 5.54 -12.44
CA LEU A 231 -6.76 4.17 -12.70
C LEU A 231 -5.43 4.12 -13.46
N GLU A 232 -5.19 5.03 -14.41
CA GLU A 232 -3.88 5.11 -15.09
C GLU A 232 -2.75 5.48 -14.14
N TRP A 233 -2.98 6.34 -13.15
CA TRP A 233 -1.99 6.65 -12.11
C TRP A 233 -1.68 5.47 -11.19
N MET A 234 -2.61 4.54 -11.08
CA MET A 234 -2.48 3.31 -10.31
C MET A 234 -1.95 2.12 -11.13
N ASP A 235 -1.57 2.34 -12.40
CA ASP A 235 -1.24 1.29 -13.36
C ASP A 235 -2.35 0.22 -13.48
N MET A 236 -3.62 0.66 -13.39
CA MET A 236 -4.81 -0.17 -13.59
C MET A 236 -5.49 0.22 -14.91
N PRO A 237 -5.75 -0.73 -15.83
CA PRO A 237 -6.46 -0.41 -17.06
C PRO A 237 -7.94 -0.06 -16.79
N ASP A 238 -8.45 0.98 -17.43
CA ASP A 238 -9.87 1.41 -17.32
C ASP A 238 -10.87 0.28 -17.62
N ALA A 239 -10.53 -0.60 -18.56
CA ALA A 239 -11.38 -1.71 -19.01
C ALA A 239 -11.52 -2.85 -17.99
N VAL A 240 -10.92 -2.73 -16.81
CA VAL A 240 -10.93 -3.78 -15.78
C VAL A 240 -12.21 -3.75 -14.94
N PHE A 241 -12.98 -2.66 -14.92
CA PHE A 241 -14.24 -2.64 -14.15
C PHE A 241 -15.41 -3.19 -14.98
N PRO A 242 -16.08 -4.27 -14.51
CA PRO A 242 -17.22 -4.83 -15.22
C PRO A 242 -18.41 -3.87 -15.13
N PRO A 243 -19.24 -3.74 -16.19
CA PRO A 243 -20.46 -2.95 -16.11
C PRO A 243 -21.39 -3.54 -15.04
N LEU A 244 -22.13 -2.67 -14.34
CA LEU A 244 -22.96 -3.04 -13.19
C LEU A 244 -23.96 -4.16 -13.51
N GLU A 245 -24.50 -4.20 -14.73
CA GLU A 245 -25.46 -5.23 -15.18
C GLU A 245 -24.87 -6.64 -15.21
N ARG A 246 -23.53 -6.76 -15.14
CA ARG A 246 -22.81 -8.03 -15.07
C ARG A 246 -22.43 -8.45 -13.65
N LEU A 247 -22.70 -7.61 -12.65
CA LEU A 247 -22.37 -7.87 -11.25
C LEU A 247 -23.62 -8.28 -10.47
N ALA A 248 -23.46 -9.27 -9.60
CA ALA A 248 -24.40 -9.46 -8.51
C ALA A 248 -24.20 -8.38 -7.44
N GLU A 249 -25.23 -8.11 -6.63
CA GLU A 249 -25.18 -7.08 -5.59
C GLU A 249 -23.99 -7.23 -4.61
N PRO A 250 -23.69 -8.44 -4.06
CA PRO A 250 -22.52 -8.61 -3.20
C PRO A 250 -21.18 -8.34 -3.90
N GLU A 251 -21.11 -8.53 -5.22
CA GLU A 251 -19.90 -8.26 -5.99
C GLU A 251 -19.69 -6.75 -6.19
N ALA A 252 -20.77 -6.04 -6.53
CA ALA A 252 -20.76 -4.59 -6.63
C ALA A 252 -20.43 -3.95 -5.28
N GLU A 253 -20.94 -4.51 -4.18
CA GLU A 253 -20.67 -4.06 -2.83
C GLU A 253 -19.21 -4.25 -2.43
N ALA A 254 -18.65 -5.45 -2.62
CA ALA A 254 -17.24 -5.73 -2.34
C ALA A 254 -16.30 -4.79 -3.12
N LEU A 255 -16.56 -4.60 -4.43
CA LEU A 255 -15.78 -3.70 -5.26
C LEU A 255 -15.93 -2.25 -4.83
N SER A 256 -17.13 -1.82 -4.45
CA SER A 256 -17.37 -0.47 -3.95
C SER A 256 -16.54 -0.15 -2.71
N TYR A 257 -16.53 -1.05 -1.72
CA TYR A 257 -15.74 -0.81 -0.51
C TYR A 257 -14.23 -0.82 -0.80
N ALA A 258 -13.75 -1.72 -1.66
CA ALA A 258 -12.34 -1.72 -2.04
C ALA A 258 -11.92 -0.41 -2.72
N LEU A 259 -12.80 0.12 -3.57
CA LEU A 259 -12.63 1.41 -4.24
C LEU A 259 -12.73 2.59 -3.26
N LEU A 260 -13.63 2.55 -2.28
CA LEU A 260 -13.71 3.57 -1.22
C LEU A 260 -12.41 3.68 -0.42
N LEU A 261 -11.78 2.54 -0.12
CA LEU A 261 -10.54 2.51 0.65
C LEU A 261 -9.36 3.21 -0.07
N LEU A 262 -9.45 3.47 -1.38
CA LEU A 262 -8.46 4.25 -2.13
C LEU A 262 -8.46 5.74 -1.74
N TYR A 263 -9.58 6.26 -1.23
CA TYR A 263 -9.66 7.65 -0.77
C TYR A 263 -9.08 7.86 0.63
N GLY A 264 -8.82 6.78 1.38
CA GLY A 264 -8.45 6.90 2.79
C GLY A 264 -9.55 7.60 3.60
N LYS A 265 -9.13 8.46 4.54
CA LYS A 265 -10.00 9.22 5.46
C LYS A 265 -10.49 10.52 4.82
N ASP A 266 -11.14 10.44 3.65
CA ASP A 266 -11.68 11.60 2.93
C ASP A 266 -13.22 11.70 3.09
N SER A 267 -13.74 12.91 3.19
CA SER A 267 -15.17 13.21 3.32
C SER A 267 -16.05 12.65 2.20
N LEU A 268 -15.53 12.49 0.97
CA LEU A 268 -16.28 11.84 -0.11
C LEU A 268 -16.54 10.37 0.20
N ALA A 269 -15.56 9.67 0.78
CA ALA A 269 -15.73 8.27 1.14
C ALA A 269 -16.93 8.12 2.08
N VAL A 270 -17.05 9.01 3.07
CA VAL A 270 -18.18 9.03 4.00
C VAL A 270 -19.51 9.24 3.28
N SER A 271 -19.58 10.25 2.43
CA SER A 271 -20.82 10.59 1.74
C SER A 271 -21.28 9.43 0.83
N LEU A 272 -20.33 8.73 0.20
CA LEU A 272 -20.61 7.58 -0.64
C LEU A 272 -21.07 6.35 0.17
N MET A 273 -20.70 6.19 1.44
CA MET A 273 -21.20 5.08 2.27
C MET A 273 -22.71 5.13 2.50
N ALA A 274 -23.33 6.31 2.48
CA ALA A 274 -24.79 6.47 2.60
C ALA A 274 -25.55 6.03 1.33
N VAL A 275 -24.84 5.82 0.22
CA VAL A 275 -25.42 5.43 -1.07
C VAL A 275 -25.51 3.90 -1.18
N SER A 276 -26.60 3.39 -1.77
CA SER A 276 -26.76 1.95 -2.06
C SER A 276 -25.57 1.37 -2.84
N ALA A 277 -25.20 0.12 -2.58
CA ALA A 277 -24.03 -0.51 -3.20
C ALA A 277 -23.98 -0.42 -4.75
N PRO A 278 -25.08 -0.65 -5.51
CA PRO A 278 -25.05 -0.52 -6.97
C PRO A 278 -24.81 0.92 -7.45
N ALA A 279 -25.39 1.91 -6.77
CA ALA A 279 -25.20 3.31 -7.11
C ALA A 279 -23.79 3.78 -6.71
N ARG A 280 -23.32 3.40 -5.52
CA ARG A 280 -21.96 3.64 -5.03
C ARG A 280 -20.91 3.08 -5.99
N TYR A 281 -21.06 1.84 -6.44
CA TYR A 281 -20.17 1.22 -7.43
C TYR A 281 -20.08 2.04 -8.71
N ARG A 282 -21.23 2.39 -9.30
CA ARG A 282 -21.29 3.17 -10.54
C ARG A 282 -20.59 4.52 -10.39
N GLN A 283 -20.85 5.23 -9.30
CA GLN A 283 -20.26 6.53 -9.02
C GLN A 283 -18.75 6.46 -8.85
N LEU A 284 -18.25 5.45 -8.13
CA LEU A 284 -16.82 5.25 -7.93
C LEU A 284 -16.11 4.92 -9.26
N VAL A 285 -16.65 3.99 -10.05
CA VAL A 285 -16.07 3.64 -11.36
C VAL A 285 -16.07 4.84 -12.30
N GLU A 286 -17.16 5.60 -12.35
CA GLU A 286 -17.22 6.84 -13.13
C GLU A 286 -16.15 7.81 -12.66
N HIS A 287 -16.03 8.08 -11.36
CA HIS A 287 -15.01 8.98 -10.81
C HIS A 287 -13.59 8.53 -11.14
N PHE A 288 -13.27 7.26 -10.94
CA PHE A 288 -11.91 6.75 -11.17
C PHE A 288 -11.49 6.73 -12.64
N THR A 289 -12.46 6.76 -13.56
CA THR A 289 -12.22 6.91 -15.00
C THR A 289 -12.21 8.37 -15.46
N MET A 290 -12.59 9.33 -14.60
CA MET A 290 -12.49 10.75 -14.93
C MET A 290 -11.01 11.19 -14.93
N PRO A 291 -10.61 12.05 -15.88
CA PRO A 291 -9.27 12.65 -15.85
C PRO A 291 -9.11 13.53 -14.61
N ILE A 292 -8.13 13.17 -13.79
CA ILE A 292 -7.74 13.91 -12.59
C ILE A 292 -6.35 14.49 -12.75
N ARG A 293 -6.09 15.59 -12.02
CA ARG A 293 -4.82 16.31 -12.09
C ARG A 293 -3.90 15.86 -10.97
N ARG A 294 -2.67 15.45 -11.30
CA ARG A 294 -1.61 15.29 -10.29
C ARG A 294 -0.97 16.65 -9.99
N VAL A 295 -0.94 17.05 -8.72
CA VAL A 295 -0.29 18.26 -8.21
C VAL A 295 0.82 17.85 -7.27
N GLY A 296 2.05 18.21 -7.63
CA GLY A 296 3.25 17.75 -6.91
C GLY A 296 3.40 16.23 -6.96
N GLU A 297 4.07 15.68 -5.96
CA GLU A 297 4.30 14.24 -5.91
C GLU A 297 3.05 13.47 -5.48
N MET A 298 2.08 14.11 -4.79
CA MET A 298 1.17 13.37 -3.91
C MET A 298 -0.32 13.77 -3.94
N GLN A 299 -0.74 14.82 -4.66
CA GLN A 299 -2.12 15.29 -4.62
C GLN A 299 -2.85 15.07 -5.94
N PHE A 300 -4.08 14.57 -5.89
CA PHE A 300 -4.90 14.30 -7.06
C PHE A 300 -6.21 15.06 -6.98
N LEU A 301 -6.34 16.11 -7.80
CA LEU A 301 -7.46 17.04 -7.75
C LEU A 301 -8.55 16.65 -8.76
N ALA A 302 -9.80 16.79 -8.32
CA ALA A 302 -10.98 16.54 -9.13
C ALA A 302 -10.99 17.40 -10.42
N PRO A 303 -11.69 16.96 -11.48
CA PRO A 303 -11.80 17.72 -12.73
C PRO A 303 -12.38 19.13 -12.52
N ARG A 304 -12.03 20.05 -13.45
CA ARG A 304 -12.55 21.43 -13.47
C ARG A 304 -14.08 21.43 -13.49
N GLY A 305 -14.68 22.05 -12.47
CA GLY A 305 -16.13 22.08 -12.25
C GLY A 305 -16.59 21.44 -10.94
N GLY A 306 -15.67 20.88 -10.15
CA GLY A 306 -15.97 20.18 -8.93
C GLY A 306 -16.57 18.79 -9.21
N PHE A 307 -16.71 17.99 -8.16
CA PHE A 307 -17.58 16.83 -8.24
C PHE A 307 -19.01 17.38 -8.33
N ASP A 308 -19.67 17.21 -9.47
CA ASP A 308 -21.03 17.69 -9.69
C ASP A 308 -22.00 16.83 -8.86
N PHE A 309 -22.09 17.10 -7.56
CA PHE A 309 -23.02 16.44 -6.64
C PHE A 309 -24.48 16.55 -7.11
N SER A 310 -24.80 17.51 -7.99
CA SER A 310 -26.14 17.62 -8.58
C SER A 310 -26.47 16.49 -9.58
N ARG A 311 -25.46 15.77 -10.08
CA ARG A 311 -25.66 14.50 -10.83
C ARG A 311 -26.03 13.33 -9.93
N PHE A 312 -25.94 13.52 -8.61
CA PHE A 312 -26.18 12.50 -7.61
C PHE A 312 -27.19 13.02 -6.58
N PRO A 313 -28.46 13.23 -6.98
CA PRO A 313 -29.48 13.81 -6.10
C PRO A 313 -29.66 13.01 -4.80
N ASP A 314 -29.44 11.69 -4.83
CA ASP A 314 -29.53 10.81 -3.66
C ASP A 314 -28.47 11.12 -2.58
N LEU A 315 -27.31 11.67 -2.97
CA LEU A 315 -26.24 12.12 -2.06
C LEU A 315 -26.63 13.41 -1.32
N LEU A 316 -27.39 14.28 -1.98
CA LEU A 316 -27.84 15.57 -1.41
C LEU A 316 -29.05 15.42 -0.48
N GLU A 317 -29.80 14.32 -0.56
CA GLU A 317 -30.92 14.05 0.35
C GLU A 317 -30.47 13.42 1.68
N GLY A 318 -29.23 12.91 1.76
CA GLY A 318 -28.65 12.26 2.95
C GLY A 318 -27.65 13.11 3.75
N LEU A 319 -27.20 14.24 3.19
CA LEU A 319 -26.37 15.27 3.86
C LEU A 319 -27.26 16.35 4.49
#